data_AF-A0A1X0Q6H2-F1
#
_entry.id   AF-A0A1X0Q6H2-F1
#
_cell.length_a   1.000
_cell.length_b   1.000
_cell.length_c   1.000
_cell.angle_alpha   90.00
_cell.angle_beta   90.00
_cell.angle_gamma   90.00
#
_symmetry.space_group_name_H-M   'P 1'
#
loop_
_entity.id
_entity.type
_entity.pdbx_description
1 polymer ?
#
loop_
_entity_poly.entity_id
_entity_poly.type
_entity_poly.pdbx_seq_one_letter_code
_entity_poly.pdbx_strand_id
1 'polypeptide(L)' 'MTGAAYKQILAQNLRQSAIEMGLDEFILQQDNDPKHTSNVVKDWLDEKNIDVLSWPSKVQIGTLLNIFGYT' A
#
# COMPACT_ATOMS: atom_id res chain seq x y z
N MET A 1 -2.19 4.54 15.25
CA MET A 1 -3.05 4.15 14.11
C MET A 1 -3.21 2.64 14.12
N THR A 2 -4.41 2.11 13.91
CA THR A 2 -4.67 0.65 13.81
C THR A 2 -4.62 0.19 12.35
N GLY A 3 -4.51 -1.12 12.09
CA GLY A 3 -4.62 -1.67 10.73
C GLY A 3 -5.95 -1.33 10.05
N ALA A 4 -7.06 -1.30 10.81
CA ALA A 4 -8.36 -0.88 10.29
C ALA A 4 -8.39 0.59 9.84
N ALA A 5 -7.78 1.49 10.60
CA ALA A 5 -7.65 2.90 10.22
C ALA A 5 -6.75 3.07 8.98
N TYR A 6 -5.65 2.30 8.91
CA TYR A 6 -4.78 2.30 7.73
C TYR A 6 -5.51 1.83 6.47
N LYS A 7 -6.29 0.74 6.56
CA LYS A 7 -7.16 0.27 5.47
C LYS A 7 -8.11 1.36 4.98
N GLN A 8 -8.71 2.14 5.87
CA GLN A 8 -9.60 3.25 5.49
C GLN A 8 -8.86 4.33 4.70
N ILE A 9 -7.63 4.68 5.11
CA ILE A 9 -6.80 5.65 4.39
C ILE A 9 -6.48 5.13 2.98
N LEU A 10 -6.08 3.86 2.84
CA LEU A 10 -5.81 3.26 1.53
C LEU A 10 -7.08 3.24 0.66
N ALA A 11 -8.21 2.83 1.22
CA ALA A 11 -9.47 2.76 0.48
C ALA A 11 -9.94 4.13 -0.04
N GLN A 12 -9.65 5.20 0.68
CA GLN A 12 -10.03 6.56 0.31
C GLN A 12 -9.09 7.18 -0.73
N ASN A 13 -7.78 6.94 -0.62
CA ASN A 13 -6.78 7.73 -1.35
C ASN A 13 -6.09 6.95 -2.49
N LEU A 14 -5.89 5.63 -2.34
CA LEU A 14 -4.97 4.86 -3.19
C LEU A 14 -5.33 4.94 -4.68
N ARG A 15 -6.61 4.72 -5.03
CA ARG A 15 -7.07 4.80 -6.43
C ARG A 15 -6.98 6.22 -6.99
N GLN A 16 -7.38 7.20 -6.19
CA GLN A 16 -7.37 8.59 -6.63
C GLN A 16 -5.95 9.05 -6.91
N SER A 17 -5.00 8.69 -6.05
CA SER A 17 -3.57 8.96 -6.28
C SER A 17 -3.04 8.27 -7.53
N ALA A 18 -3.41 7.01 -7.80
CA ALA A 18 -3.00 6.33 -9.04
C ALA A 18 -3.52 7.06 -10.30
N ILE A 19 -4.79 7.50 -10.29
CA ILE A 19 -5.38 8.28 -11.38
C ILE A 19 -4.65 9.62 -11.59
N GLU A 20 -4.37 10.34 -10.50
CA GLU A 20 -3.66 11.62 -10.55
C GLU A 20 -2.22 11.48 -11.07
N MET A 21 -1.61 10.31 -10.85
CA MET A 21 -0.30 9.97 -11.39
C MET A 21 -0.35 9.36 -12.80
N GLY A 22 -1.53 9.16 -13.38
CA GLY A 22 -1.70 8.54 -14.70
C GLY A 22 -1.28 7.07 -14.73
N LEU A 23 -1.45 6.35 -13.62
CA LEU A 23 -1.09 4.94 -13.49
C LEU A 23 -2.32 4.05 -13.67
N ASP A 24 -2.33 3.27 -14.75
CA ASP A 24 -3.34 2.25 -14.99
C ASP A 24 -3.04 0.95 -14.21
N GLU A 25 -1.75 0.61 -14.10
CA GLU A 25 -1.23 -0.50 -13.30
C GLU A 25 -0.15 -0.02 -12.33
N PHE A 26 -0.20 -0.51 -11.09
CA PHE A 26 0.77 -0.12 -10.06
C PHE A 26 1.03 -1.22 -9.04
N ILE A 27 2.20 -1.14 -8.41
CA ILE A 27 2.58 -1.91 -7.23
C ILE A 27 2.64 -0.97 -6.02
N LEU A 28 1.99 -1.36 -4.94
CA LEU A 28 1.99 -0.67 -3.67
C LEU A 28 3.27 -0.99 -2.88
N GLN A 29 4.03 0.04 -2.50
CA GLN A 29 5.11 -0.10 -1.53
C GLN A 29 4.68 0.43 -0.16
N GLN A 30 4.81 -0.42 0.86
CA GLN A 30 4.59 -0.07 2.27
C GLN A 30 5.71 -0.66 3.14
N ASP A 31 5.97 -0.04 4.29
CA ASP A 31 6.92 -0.60 5.25
C ASP A 31 6.34 -1.85 5.96
N ASN A 32 7.21 -2.59 6.65
CA ASN A 32 6.82 -3.79 7.40
C ASN A 32 6.26 -3.48 8.81
N ASP A 33 5.70 -2.29 9.03
CA ASP A 33 5.07 -1.97 10.31
C ASP A 33 3.89 -2.93 10.58
N PRO A 34 3.73 -3.44 11.81
CA PRO A 34 2.62 -4.34 12.16
C PRO A 34 1.24 -3.85 11.74
N LYS A 35 1.01 -2.53 11.66
CA LYS A 35 -0.27 -1.97 11.21
C LYS A 35 -0.50 -2.17 9.70
N HIS A 36 0.54 -2.07 8.88
CA HIS A 36 0.48 -2.25 7.41
C HIS A 36 0.47 -3.73 7.02
N THR A 37 1.06 -4.58 7.86
CA THR A 37 1.12 -6.04 7.65
C THR A 37 0.04 -6.82 8.39
N SER A 38 -0.92 -6.12 9.01
CA SER A 38 -2.06 -6.75 9.69
C SER A 38 -2.96 -7.52 8.73
N ASN A 39 -3.60 -8.60 9.21
CA ASN A 39 -4.46 -9.45 8.37
C ASN A 39 -5.58 -8.65 7.69
N VAL A 40 -6.22 -7.72 8.43
CA VAL A 40 -7.28 -6.84 7.89
C VAL A 40 -6.83 -6.02 6.68
N VAL A 41 -5.54 -5.66 6.61
CA VAL A 41 -4.98 -4.90 5.49
C VAL A 41 -4.58 -5.83 4.35
N LYS A 42 -3.96 -6.97 4.67
CA LYS A 42 -3.59 -7.99 3.68
C LYS A 42 -4.80 -8.53 2.93
N ASP A 43 -5.81 -8.98 3.67
CA ASP A 43 -7.05 -9.51 3.10
C ASP A 43 -7.74 -8.48 2.19
N TRP A 44 -7.72 -7.20 2.58
CA TRP A 44 -8.30 -6.13 1.76
C TRP A 44 -7.48 -5.82 0.49
N LEU A 45 -6.15 -5.86 0.57
CA LEU A 45 -5.29 -5.66 -0.60
C LEU A 45 -5.47 -6.79 -1.62
N ASP A 46 -5.57 -8.03 -1.13
CA ASP A 46 -5.85 -9.22 -1.92
C ASP A 46 -7.25 -9.13 -2.56
N GLU A 47 -8.29 -8.76 -1.81
CA GLU A 47 -9.64 -8.52 -2.33
C GLU A 47 -9.70 -7.44 -3.44
N LYS A 48 -8.78 -6.47 -3.39
CA LYS A 48 -8.70 -5.39 -4.38
C LYS A 48 -7.77 -5.71 -5.54
N ASN A 49 -7.13 -6.88 -5.56
CA ASN A 49 -6.09 -7.27 -6.52
C ASN A 49 -4.99 -6.20 -6.60
N ILE A 50 -4.51 -5.73 -5.45
CA ILE A 50 -3.45 -4.73 -5.37
C ILE A 50 -2.15 -5.44 -5.01
N ASP A 51 -1.22 -5.45 -5.96
CA ASP A 51 0.09 -6.03 -5.73
C ASP A 51 0.90 -5.20 -4.75
N VAL A 52 1.52 -5.88 -3.79
CA VAL A 52 2.39 -5.24 -2.79
C VAL A 52 3.84 -5.65 -3.03
N LEU A 53 4.73 -4.67 -3.10
CA LEU A 53 6.15 -4.93 -3.28
C LEU A 53 6.71 -5.69 -2.05
N SER A 54 7.29 -6.86 -2.28
CA SER A 54 7.99 -7.61 -1.24
C SER A 54 9.28 -6.86 -0.85
N TRP A 55 9.27 -6.18 0.30
CA TRP A 55 10.42 -5.39 0.77
C TRP A 55 11.25 -6.14 1.83
N PRO A 56 12.59 -6.18 1.73
CA PRO A 56 13.43 -6.86 2.71
C PRO A 56 13.34 -6.17 4.07
N SER A 57 13.18 -6.97 5.12
CA SER A 57 12.82 -6.57 6.49
C SER A 57 13.86 -5.75 7.28
N LYS A 58 14.88 -5.18 6.65
CA LYS A 58 16.04 -4.62 7.37
C LYS A 58 16.40 -3.16 7.10
N VAL A 59 15.67 -2.45 6.25
CA VAL A 59 15.98 -1.04 5.97
C VAL A 59 14.76 -0.20 6.29
N GLN A 60 14.67 0.21 7.57
CA GLN A 60 13.71 1.22 8.02
C GLN A 60 14.28 2.59 7.64
N ILE A 61 14.20 2.95 6.36
CA ILE A 61 14.37 4.35 5.97
C ILE A 61 13.00 5.00 6.15
N GLY A 62 12.95 5.96 7.06
CA GLY A 62 11.73 6.64 7.46
C GLY A 62 11.01 7.27 6.28
N THR A 63 9.68 7.12 6.29
CA THR A 63 8.67 7.76 5.44
C THR A 63 8.83 7.51 3.94
N LEU A 64 7.91 6.71 3.38
CA LEU A 64 6.88 7.13 2.41
C LEU A 64 6.06 5.91 1.94
N LEU A 65 4.76 6.10 1.79
CA LEU A 65 3.89 5.25 0.96
C LEU A 65 4.22 5.62 -0.49
N ASN A 66 4.83 4.71 -1.25
CA ASN A 66 5.16 4.95 -2.66
C ASN A 66 4.33 4.01 -3.53
N ILE A 67 3.79 4.55 -4.62
CA ILE A 67 3.07 3.81 -5.65
C ILE A 67 4.01 3.79 -6.86
N PHE A 68 4.43 2.61 -7.31
CA PHE A 68 5.22 2.46 -8.53
C PHE A 68 4.31 2.05 -9.68
N GLY A 69 4.36 2.75 -10.80
CA GLY A 69 3.64 2.37 -12.01
C GLY A 69 4.54 1.71 -13.05
N TYR A 70 3.94 0.90 -13.92
CA TYR A 70 4.55 0.46 -15.17
C TYR A 70 3.87 1.25 -16.32
N THR A 71 4.67 1.85 -17.20
CA THR A 71 4.19 2.54 -18.42
C THR A 71 4.14 1.60 -19.60
#